data_AF-A0A7S1XQD8-F1
#
_entry.id   AF-A0A7S1XQD8-F1
#
_cell.length_a   1.000
_cell.length_b   1.000
_cell.length_c   1.000
_cell.angle_alpha   90.00
_cell.angle_beta   90.00
_cell.angle_gamma   90.00
#
_symmetry.space_group_name_H-M   'P 1'
#
loop_
_entity.id
_entity.type
_entity.pdbx_description
1 polymer ?
#
loop_
_entity_poly.entity_id
_entity_poly.type
_entity_poly.pdbx_seq_one_letter_code
_entity_poly.pdbx_strand_id
1 'polypeptide(L)'
;FDITVQTPSTVAAGSIYSLYMHAKRPVLVTGVSGAGKTMMINDILHYYSQETAQRPTSVWPLLEVQIEVQPLKTVLTAHTSASLVRLFLQDKMIRRRKTLLGAPVGKMNAVFIDDV
;
A
#
# COMPACT_ATOMS: atom_id res chain seq x y z
N PHE A 1 -10.69 15.00 8.66
CA PHE A 1 -9.97 15.84 7.69
C PHE A 1 -8.55 15.98 8.17
N ASP A 2 -7.67 15.15 7.63
CA ASP A 2 -6.24 15.21 7.92
C ASP A 2 -5.60 15.36 6.53
N ILE A 3 -5.10 16.56 6.21
CA ILE A 3 -4.59 16.91 4.87
C ILE A 3 -3.07 16.92 4.94
N THR A 4 -2.38 16.12 4.14
CA THR A 4 -0.91 16.18 4.08
C THR A 4 -0.49 17.45 3.36
N VAL A 5 0.38 18.23 3.98
CA VAL A 5 1.05 19.33 3.29
C VAL A 5 2.25 18.76 2.55
N GLN A 6 2.31 18.99 1.24
CA GLN A 6 3.46 18.60 0.43
C GLN A 6 4.65 19.52 0.74
N THR A 7 5.63 18.96 1.44
CA THR A 7 6.93 19.56 1.70
C THR A 7 7.96 18.90 0.78
N PRO A 8 9.12 19.52 0.52
CA PRO A 8 10.17 18.90 -0.29
C PRO A 8 10.53 17.48 0.17
N SER A 9 10.54 17.24 1.49
CA SER A 9 10.81 15.93 2.08
C SER A 9 9.73 14.89 1.81
N THR A 10 8.44 15.28 1.90
CA THR A 10 7.33 14.35 1.62
C THR A 10 7.21 14.05 0.12
N VAL A 11 7.48 15.03 -0.75
CA VAL A 11 7.53 14.80 -2.20
C VAL A 11 8.67 13.83 -2.54
N ALA A 12 9.88 14.06 -2.04
CA ALA A 12 11.03 13.18 -2.32
C ALA A 12 10.80 11.74 -1.84
N ALA A 13 10.32 11.56 -0.61
CA ALA A 13 9.98 10.24 -0.11
C ALA A 13 8.83 9.60 -0.93
N GLY A 14 7.84 10.39 -1.35
CA GLY A 14 6.68 9.90 -2.13
C GLY A 14 7.09 9.39 -3.51
N SER A 15 8.02 10.09 -4.17
CA SER A 15 8.61 9.64 -5.43
C SER A 15 9.35 8.30 -5.27
N ILE A 16 10.12 8.15 -4.18
CA ILE A 16 10.82 6.89 -3.88
C ILE A 16 9.83 5.75 -3.62
N TYR A 17 8.77 5.98 -2.84
CA TYR A 17 7.72 4.97 -2.63
C TYR A 17 7.06 4.55 -3.93
N SER A 18 6.70 5.52 -4.78
CA SER A 18 6.08 5.25 -6.07
C SER A 18 6.98 4.38 -6.93
N LEU A 19 8.29 4.68 -6.98
CA LEU A 19 9.28 3.88 -7.70
C LEU A 19 9.33 2.43 -7.22
N TYR A 20 9.37 2.21 -5.90
CA TYR A 20 9.41 0.86 -5.34
C TYR A 20 8.09 0.10 -5.49
N MET A 21 6.94 0.79 -5.42
CA MET A 21 5.62 0.21 -5.68
C MET A 21 5.52 -0.30 -7.12
N HIS A 22 5.93 0.51 -8.11
CA HIS A 22 6.00 0.07 -9.51
C HIS A 22 6.97 -1.10 -9.70
N ALA A 23 8.10 -1.11 -8.98
CA ALA A 23 9.04 -2.22 -8.99
C ALA A 23 8.57 -3.47 -8.21
N LYS A 24 7.40 -3.42 -7.55
CA LYS A 24 6.83 -4.48 -6.69
C LYS A 24 7.82 -4.95 -5.61
N ARG A 25 8.59 -4.02 -5.04
CA ARG A 25 9.57 -4.30 -3.99
C ARG A 25 9.04 -3.88 -2.62
N PRO A 26 9.20 -4.71 -1.58
CA PRO A 26 8.86 -4.32 -0.22
C PRO A 26 9.79 -3.20 0.25
N VAL A 27 9.23 -2.22 0.97
CA VAL A 27 9.96 -1.08 1.54
C VAL A 27 9.64 -0.98 3.02
N LEU A 28 10.67 -0.78 3.84
CA LEU A 28 10.53 -0.44 5.25
C LEU A 28 10.70 1.07 5.43
N VAL A 29 9.80 1.67 6.20
CA VAL A 29 9.80 3.11 6.49
C VAL A 29 10.15 3.32 7.95
N THR A 30 11.22 4.05 8.21
CA THR A 30 11.67 4.33 9.57
C THR A 30 11.59 5.82 9.88
N GLY A 31 11.32 6.17 11.12
CA GLY A 31 11.37 7.55 11.61
C GLY A 31 10.59 7.73 12.90
N VAL A 32 10.73 8.88 13.54
CA VAL A 32 10.06 9.18 14.81
C VAL A 32 8.53 9.08 14.69
N SER A 33 7.85 8.63 15.75
CA SER A 33 6.39 8.64 15.79
C SER A 33 5.86 10.08 15.66
N GLY A 34 4.70 10.25 15.03
CA GLY A 34 4.12 11.58 14.75
C GLY A 34 4.71 12.34 13.55
N ALA A 35 5.71 11.79 12.83
CA ALA A 35 6.29 12.44 11.64
C ALA A 35 5.41 12.39 10.37
N GLY A 36 4.14 11.99 10.47
CA GLY A 36 3.23 11.91 9.32
C GLY A 36 3.46 10.72 8.37
N LYS A 37 4.26 9.71 8.76
CA LYS A 37 4.60 8.54 7.92
C LYS A 37 3.36 7.73 7.50
N THR A 38 2.51 7.40 8.47
CA THR A 38 1.25 6.67 8.26
C THR A 38 0.32 7.43 7.33
N MET A 39 0.23 8.74 7.52
CA MET A 39 -0.63 9.64 6.74
C MET A 39 -0.17 9.69 5.27
N MET A 40 1.13 9.86 5.07
CA MET A 40 1.75 9.85 3.74
C MET A 40 1.53 8.52 3.00
N ILE A 41 1.68 7.39 3.68
CA ILE A 41 1.47 6.06 3.07
C ILE A 41 -0.01 5.85 2.75
N ASN A 42 -0.91 6.26 3.65
CA ASN A 42 -2.35 6.21 3.39
C ASN A 42 -2.74 7.04 2.16
N ASP A 43 -2.17 8.24 1.98
CA ASP A 43 -2.43 9.08 0.81
C ASP A 43 -1.96 8.43 -0.50
N ILE A 44 -0.79 7.80 -0.48
CA ILE A 44 -0.26 7.05 -1.63
C ILE A 44 -1.13 5.83 -1.94
N LEU A 45 -1.51 5.04 -0.93
CA LEU A 45 -2.41 3.90 -1.11
C LEU A 45 -3.80 4.32 -1.58
N HIS A 46 -4.28 5.47 -1.11
CA HIS A 46 -5.54 6.06 -1.52
C HIS A 46 -5.48 6.51 -2.99
N TYR A 47 -4.38 7.16 -3.42
CA TYR A 47 -4.12 7.50 -4.82
C TYR A 47 -4.20 6.25 -5.71
N TYR A 48 -3.46 5.19 -5.38
CA TYR A 48 -3.44 3.94 -6.16
C TYR A 48 -4.72 3.10 -6.07
N SER A 49 -5.57 3.31 -5.06
CA SER A 49 -6.88 2.65 -4.97
C SER A 49 -8.00 3.39 -5.70
N GLN A 50 -7.89 4.71 -5.88
CA GLN A 50 -8.86 5.52 -6.63
C GLN A 50 -8.59 5.60 -8.14
N GLU A 51 -7.40 5.23 -8.60
CA GLU A 51 -6.96 5.27 -10.01
C GLU A 51 -7.72 4.30 -10.95
N THR A 52 -8.83 3.71 -10.49
CA THR A 52 -9.73 2.86 -11.29
C THR A 52 -11.06 3.53 -11.66
N ALA A 53 -11.46 4.65 -11.01
CA ALA A 53 -12.82 5.18 -11.16
C ALA A 53 -12.98 6.27 -12.23
N GLN A 54 -11.96 7.08 -12.53
CA GLN A 54 -12.06 8.21 -13.48
C GLN A 54 -10.67 8.73 -13.84
N ARG A 55 -10.13 8.37 -15.02
CA ARG A 55 -9.40 9.33 -15.87
C ARG A 55 -9.15 8.77 -17.28
N PRO A 56 -9.40 9.58 -18.33
CA PRO A 56 -8.94 9.29 -19.68
C PRO A 56 -7.42 9.46 -19.75
N THR A 57 -6.84 8.66 -20.62
CA THR A 57 -5.43 8.51 -20.96
C THR A 57 -4.73 9.83 -21.31
N SER A 58 -4.15 10.52 -20.33
CA SER A 58 -3.15 11.60 -20.47
C SER A 58 -3.02 12.23 -19.08
N VAL A 59 -1.95 12.04 -18.29
CA VAL A 59 -0.57 12.43 -18.53
C VAL A 59 0.26 11.64 -17.52
N TRP A 60 0.78 10.48 -17.91
CA TRP A 60 1.98 9.81 -17.36
C TRP A 60 2.24 8.60 -18.29
N PRO A 61 2.88 8.85 -19.45
CA PRO A 61 3.24 7.77 -20.35
C PRO A 61 4.56 7.20 -19.81
N LEU A 62 4.50 6.16 -19.00
CA LEU A 62 5.52 5.13 -18.81
C LEU A 62 5.01 4.17 -17.74
N LEU A 63 4.61 2.97 -18.17
CA LEU A 63 4.08 1.87 -17.37
C LEU A 63 2.57 1.93 -17.10
N GLU A 64 1.78 1.68 -18.15
CA GLU A 64 0.41 1.16 -18.02
C GLU A 64 0.45 -0.17 -17.29
N VAL A 65 0.42 -0.10 -15.98
CA VAL A 65 0.18 -1.24 -15.13
C VAL A 65 -1.04 -0.85 -14.32
N GLN A 66 -2.20 -1.13 -14.89
CA GLN A 66 -3.49 -1.11 -14.20
C GLN A 66 -3.45 -2.17 -13.10
N ILE A 67 -2.77 -1.84 -12.01
CA ILE A 67 -2.80 -2.63 -10.80
C ILE A 67 -3.78 -1.92 -9.88
N GLU A 68 -4.98 -2.46 -9.79
CA GLU A 68 -5.87 -2.08 -8.71
C GLU A 68 -5.23 -2.59 -7.42
N VAL A 69 -4.72 -1.67 -6.60
CA VAL A 69 -4.09 -2.00 -5.33
C VAL A 69 -5.20 -2.13 -4.28
N GLN A 70 -5.31 -3.31 -3.67
CA GLN A 70 -6.10 -3.49 -2.45
C GLN A 70 -5.19 -3.28 -1.23
N PRO A 71 -5.29 -2.13 -0.53
CA PRO A 71 -4.52 -1.89 0.68
C PRO A 71 -5.04 -2.79 1.82
N LEU A 72 -4.14 -3.57 2.41
CA LEU A 72 -4.38 -4.36 3.61
C LEU A 72 -3.60 -3.73 4.74
N LYS A 73 -4.27 -2.85 5.51
CA LYS A 73 -3.68 -2.24 6.70
C LYS A 73 -3.79 -3.19 7.89
N THR A 74 -2.65 -3.56 8.47
CA THR A 74 -2.59 -4.28 9.75
C THR A 74 -1.80 -3.46 10.76
N VAL A 75 -2.39 -3.23 11.93
CA VAL A 75 -1.67 -2.67 13.08
C VAL A 75 -1.21 -3.84 13.94
N LEU A 76 0.10 -3.97 14.16
CA LEU A 76 0.63 -4.94 15.10
C LEU A 76 0.68 -4.28 16.48
N THR A 77 0.04 -4.91 17.45
CA THR A 77 0.10 -4.56 18.87
C THR A 77 0.98 -5.56 19.63
N ALA A 78 1.34 -5.25 20.88
CA ALA A 78 2.19 -6.08 21.73
C ALA A 78 1.73 -7.55 21.89
N HIS A 79 0.46 -7.86 21.63
CA HIS A 79 -0.11 -9.22 21.72
C HIS A 79 -0.45 -9.85 20.36
N THR A 80 0.04 -9.28 19.26
CA THR A 80 -0.29 -9.79 17.92
C THR A 80 0.58 -11.00 17.59
N SER A 81 -0.01 -12.20 17.62
CA SER A 81 0.68 -13.43 17.23
C SER A 81 0.71 -13.63 15.71
N ALA A 82 1.70 -14.38 15.22
CA ALA A 82 1.78 -14.77 13.80
C ALA A 82 0.52 -15.50 13.30
N SER A 83 -0.16 -16.24 14.20
CA SER A 83 -1.42 -16.93 13.93
C SER A 83 -2.54 -15.97 13.54
N LEU A 84 -2.63 -14.82 14.22
CA LEU A 84 -3.65 -13.80 13.96
C LEU A 84 -3.37 -13.06 12.65
N VAL A 85 -2.11 -12.67 12.39
CA VAL A 85 -1.72 -12.04 11.12
C VAL A 85 -2.01 -12.98 9.95
N ARG A 86 -1.71 -14.27 10.10
CA ARG A 86 -2.00 -15.28 9.08
C ARG A 86 -3.50 -15.40 8.82
N LEU A 87 -4.33 -15.46 9.85
CA LEU A 87 -5.77 -15.55 9.71
C LEU A 87 -6.34 -14.31 9.01
N PHE A 88 -5.87 -13.11 9.40
CA PHE A 88 -6.25 -11.86 8.76
C PHE A 88 -5.90 -11.83 7.26
N LEU A 89 -4.68 -12.21 6.91
CA LEU A 89 -4.25 -12.28 5.50
C LEU A 89 -5.05 -13.34 4.72
N GLN A 90 -5.39 -14.48 5.34
CA GLN A 90 -6.21 -15.52 4.71
C GLN A 90 -7.66 -15.08 4.49
N ASP A 91 -8.24 -14.28 5.38
CA ASP A 91 -9.58 -13.72 5.23
C ASP A 91 -9.66 -12.74 4.06
N LYS A 92 -8.62 -11.92 3.89
CA LYS A 92 -8.62 -10.83 2.89
C LYS A 92 -8.09 -11.23 1.52
N MET A 93 -7.26 -12.27 1.43
CA MET A 93 -6.68 -12.73 0.17
C MET A 93 -7.49 -13.89 -0.43
N ILE A 94 -7.65 -13.90 -1.76
CA ILE A 94 -8.31 -15.01 -2.42
C ILE A 94 -7.39 -16.23 -2.43
N ARG A 95 -7.93 -17.36 -1.97
CA ARG A 95 -7.26 -18.65 -2.02
C ARG A 95 -7.34 -19.22 -3.44
N ARG A 96 -6.22 -19.23 -4.18
CA ARG A 96 -6.15 -19.82 -5.52
C ARG A 96 -5.83 -21.31 -5.50
N ARG A 97 -5.02 -21.76 -4.55
CA ARG A 97 -4.66 -23.18 -4.33
C ARG A 97 -4.57 -23.48 -2.83
N LYS A 98 -4.25 -24.73 -2.47
CA LYS A 98 -4.18 -25.21 -1.07
C LYS A 98 -3.33 -24.28 -0.17
N THR A 99 -2.22 -23.76 -0.68
CA THR A 99 -1.31 -22.85 0.05
C THR A 99 -1.10 -21.49 -0.63
N LEU A 100 -1.64 -21.29 -1.84
CA LEU A 100 -1.41 -20.06 -2.62
C LEU A 100 -2.52 -19.05 -2.35
N LEU A 101 -2.14 -17.93 -1.73
CA LEU A 101 -2.96 -16.73 -1.56
C LEU A 101 -2.59 -15.72 -2.63
N GLY A 102 -3.59 -14.97 -3.12
CA GLY A 102 -3.35 -13.93 -4.10
C GLY A 102 -4.44 -12.88 -4.11
N ALA A 103 -4.17 -11.82 -4.85
CA ALA A 103 -5.16 -10.82 -5.16
C ALA A 103 -6.21 -11.39 -6.15
N PRO A 104 -7.41 -10.80 -6.18
CA PRO A 104 -8.36 -10.99 -7.28
C PRO A 104 -7.70 -10.78 -8.65
N VAL A 105 -8.27 -11.38 -9.70
CA VAL A 105 -7.70 -11.27 -11.06
C VAL A 105 -7.65 -9.78 -11.46
N GLY A 106 -6.49 -9.33 -11.94
CA GLY A 106 -6.26 -7.93 -12.32
C GLY A 106 -5.88 -6.98 -11.18
N LYS A 107 -5.83 -7.46 -9.93
CA LYS A 107 -5.50 -6.64 -8.76
C LYS A 107 -4.16 -7.06 -8.14
N MET A 108 -3.57 -6.19 -7.34
CA MET A 108 -2.44 -6.50 -6.47
C MET A 108 -2.81 -6.18 -5.03
N ASN A 109 -2.36 -6.99 -4.09
CA ASN A 109 -2.51 -6.68 -2.68
C ASN A 109 -1.27 -5.90 -2.22
N ALA A 110 -1.46 -4.71 -1.67
CA ALA A 110 -0.40 -4.02 -0.94
C ALA A 110 -0.68 -4.18 0.54
N VAL A 111 0.25 -4.83 1.26
CA VAL A 111 0.14 -4.97 2.72
C VAL A 111 0.91 -3.83 3.34
N PHE A 112 0.22 -3.03 4.16
CA PHE A 112 0.82 -1.96 4.93
C PHE A 112 0.79 -2.31 6.41
N ILE A 113 1.96 -2.25 7.04
CA ILE A 113 2.17 -2.51 8.46
C ILE A 113 2.63 -1.20 9.08
N ASP A 114 1.87 -0.67 10.04
CA ASP A 114 2.05 0.67 10.58
C ASP A 114 3.15 0.71 11.66
N ASP A 115 2.86 0.10 12.81
CA ASP A 115 3.84 -0.16 13.87
C ASP A 115 4.25 -1.63 13.83
N VAL A 116 5.56 -1.87 13.87
CA VAL A 116 6.24 -3.17 14.04
C VAL A 116 7.06 -3.11 15.31
#